data_AF-A0AAW6P9Q8-F1
#
_entry.id   AF-A0AAW6P9Q8-F1
#
_cell.length_a   1.000
_cell.length_b   1.000
_cell.length_c   1.000
_cell.angle_alpha   90.00
_cell.angle_beta   90.00
_cell.angle_gamma   90.00
#
_symmetry.space_group_name_H-M   'P 1'
#
loop_
_entity.id
_entity.type
_entity.pdbx_description
1 polymer ?
#
loop_
_entity_poly.entity_id
_entity_poly.type
_entity_poly.pdbx_seq_one_letter_code
_entity_poly.pdbx_strand_id
1 'polypeptide(L)'
;WADGTLFKLGPALNGQEKIAALLPRLYARKTDEIPFSPGLCLNGGFVMGYYDLGESEEVSWGFSLPRNMGIAVRHTKVSTPATSLFQRERESRDEAAAYLSALLKPEETFKEHLFRQATRQVGELRGEELIVGSVEDTGVDKYVTSIDGIWEYTGKGAPSFQPQIKLILDTPSFLTTYIPSPAGGFPKWEDTPDGPTEAEFFEVWDTVVASVRFRPGALTPPPLKPAPAAPISREQAEADQRFLDDFIASRPGGAGKPSE
;
A
#
# COMPACT_ATOMS: atom_id res chain seq x y z
N TRP A 1 8.02 18.56 14.07
CA TRP A 1 6.73 18.85 14.71
C TRP A 1 5.96 19.76 13.77
N ALA A 2 4.76 19.37 13.35
CA ALA A 2 3.88 20.19 12.51
C ALA A 2 2.45 20.04 13.01
N ASP A 3 1.77 21.16 13.28
CA ASP A 3 0.38 21.25 13.77
C ASP A 3 -0.01 20.22 14.84
N GLY A 4 0.83 20.06 15.87
CA GLY A 4 0.55 19.13 16.97
C GLY A 4 0.97 17.68 16.71
N THR A 5 1.52 17.38 15.54
CA THR A 5 1.95 16.03 15.14
C THR A 5 3.48 15.93 15.12
N LEU A 6 4.02 14.92 15.81
CA LEU A 6 5.43 14.56 15.77
C LEU A 6 5.68 13.52 14.68
N PHE A 7 6.33 13.93 13.59
CA PHE A 7 6.86 13.02 12.58
C PHE A 7 8.25 12.55 12.98
N LYS A 8 8.43 11.22 13.09
CA LYS A 8 9.74 10.59 13.30
C LYS A 8 10.19 9.95 11.99
N LEU A 9 11.26 10.47 11.42
CA LEU A 9 11.88 9.94 10.20
C LEU A 9 13.07 9.05 10.61
N GLY A 10 13.13 7.84 10.03
CA GLY A 10 14.24 6.91 10.25
C GLY A 10 15.46 7.24 9.40
N PRO A 11 16.65 6.71 9.75
CA PRO A 11 17.84 6.85 8.93
C PRO A 11 17.67 6.15 7.57
N ALA A 12 18.23 6.76 6.52
CA ALA A 12 18.30 6.20 5.17
C ALA A 12 19.67 6.47 4.55
N LEU A 13 20.17 5.53 3.74
CA LEU A 13 21.39 5.72 2.94
C LEU A 13 21.23 6.93 2.01
N ASN A 14 22.19 7.86 2.04
CA ASN A 14 22.11 9.16 1.34
C ASN A 14 20.80 9.92 1.63
N GLY A 15 20.26 9.75 2.84
CA GLY A 15 18.92 10.21 3.20
C GLY A 15 18.78 11.71 3.34
N GLN A 16 19.88 12.48 3.42
CA GLN A 16 19.80 13.93 3.65
C GLN A 16 19.01 14.65 2.55
N GLU A 17 19.34 14.41 1.28
CA GLU A 17 18.63 15.02 0.15
C GLU A 17 17.18 14.53 0.05
N LYS A 18 16.95 13.23 0.27
CA LYS A 18 15.60 12.64 0.23
C LYS A 18 14.71 13.18 1.36
N ILE A 19 15.24 13.30 2.57
CA ILE A 19 14.54 13.89 3.72
C ILE A 19 14.25 15.37 3.45
N ALA A 20 15.24 16.12 2.94
CA ALA A 20 15.06 17.53 2.59
C ALA A 20 13.99 17.73 1.50
N ALA A 21 13.87 16.80 0.54
CA ALA A 21 12.83 16.82 -0.50
C ALA A 21 11.45 16.33 0.02
N LEU A 22 11.42 15.48 1.04
CA LEU A 22 10.18 14.96 1.64
C LEU A 22 9.53 15.97 2.59
N LEU A 23 10.31 16.63 3.45
CA LEU A 23 9.80 17.49 4.52
C LEU A 23 8.84 18.61 4.05
N PRO A 24 9.11 19.34 2.95
CA PRO A 24 8.20 20.38 2.46
C PRO A 24 6.84 19.84 1.98
N ARG A 25 6.77 18.54 1.68
CA ARG A 25 5.57 17.84 1.21
C ARG A 25 4.79 17.17 2.33
N LEU A 26 5.34 17.14 3.56
CA LEU A 26 4.76 16.44 4.69
C LEU A 26 3.90 17.38 5.52
N TYR A 27 2.60 17.10 5.58
CA TYR A 27 1.61 17.87 6.32
C TYR A 27 1.02 17.02 7.43
N ALA A 28 0.71 17.66 8.56
CA ALA A 28 -0.17 17.06 9.56
C ALA A 28 -1.60 17.02 9.04
N ARG A 29 -2.36 16.00 9.43
CA ARG A 29 -3.79 15.89 9.13
C ARG A 29 -4.55 15.37 10.33
N LYS A 30 -5.83 15.71 10.43
CA LYS A 30 -6.74 15.10 11.41
C LYS A 30 -7.09 13.66 11.02
N THR A 31 -7.53 12.85 11.98
CA THR A 31 -7.82 11.42 11.78
C THR A 31 -8.73 11.14 10.58
N ASP A 32 -9.82 11.90 10.46
CA ASP A 32 -10.86 11.70 9.43
C ASP A 32 -10.77 12.70 8.27
N GLU A 33 -9.67 13.46 8.20
CA GLU A 33 -9.44 14.39 7.11
C GLU A 33 -9.00 13.64 5.86
N ILE A 34 -9.74 13.84 4.76
CA ILE A 34 -9.48 13.28 3.44
C ILE A 34 -8.93 14.39 2.53
N PRO A 35 -7.62 14.38 2.20
CA PRO A 35 -7.00 15.42 1.38
C PRO A 35 -7.54 15.45 -0.06
N PHE A 36 -7.70 16.64 -0.64
CA PHE A 36 -8.15 16.80 -2.03
C PHE A 36 -7.01 16.79 -3.05
N SER A 37 -5.75 16.95 -2.61
CA SER A 37 -4.58 16.93 -3.47
C SER A 37 -4.03 15.51 -3.69
N PRO A 38 -3.25 15.27 -4.76
CA PRO A 38 -2.49 14.04 -4.95
C PRO A 38 -1.53 13.82 -3.78
N GLY A 39 -1.39 12.55 -3.37
CA GLY A 39 -0.45 12.18 -2.31
C GLY A 39 -0.90 11.02 -1.45
N LEU A 40 -0.06 10.69 -0.47
CA LEU A 40 -0.16 9.50 0.37
C LEU A 40 -0.55 9.88 1.79
N CYS A 41 -1.66 9.33 2.28
CA CYS A 41 -2.05 9.50 3.68
C CYS A 41 -1.17 8.64 4.60
N LEU A 42 -0.83 9.16 5.77
CA LEU A 42 -0.14 8.45 6.84
C LEU A 42 -0.99 8.53 8.12
N ASN A 43 -0.56 7.87 9.19
CA ASN A 43 -1.14 8.07 10.52
C ASN A 43 -0.84 9.50 10.99
N GLY A 44 -1.87 10.33 11.11
CA GLY A 44 -1.75 11.75 11.50
C GLY A 44 -1.05 12.65 10.48
N GLY A 45 -0.72 12.14 9.28
CA GLY A 45 -0.01 12.93 8.27
C GLY A 45 -0.45 12.68 6.84
N PHE A 46 0.11 13.48 5.93
CA PHE A 46 -0.10 13.41 4.50
C PHE A 46 1.16 13.85 3.77
N VAL A 47 1.65 13.01 2.85
CA VAL A 47 2.74 13.37 1.93
C VAL A 47 2.10 13.80 0.63
N MET A 48 2.06 15.11 0.38
CA MET A 48 1.54 15.67 -0.87
C MET A 48 2.51 15.38 -2.03
N GLY A 49 2.01 14.86 -3.14
CA GLY A 49 2.85 14.53 -4.28
C GLY A 49 2.07 13.82 -5.37
N TYR A 50 2.54 13.96 -6.60
CA TYR A 50 2.02 13.18 -7.71
C TYR A 50 2.36 11.69 -7.56
N TYR A 51 1.60 10.85 -8.24
CA TYR A 51 1.87 9.42 -8.32
C TYR A 51 3.06 9.15 -9.25
N ASP A 52 4.27 9.42 -8.74
CA ASP A 52 5.54 9.29 -9.46
C ASP A 52 6.16 7.91 -9.23
N LEU A 53 6.40 7.15 -10.29
CA LEU A 53 7.04 5.83 -10.22
C LEU A 53 8.54 5.89 -9.89
N GLY A 54 9.15 7.08 -9.94
CA GLY A 54 10.52 7.30 -9.47
C GLY A 54 10.67 7.22 -7.94
N GLU A 55 9.57 7.28 -7.19
CA GLU A 55 9.56 7.18 -5.72
C GLU A 55 8.95 5.85 -5.28
N SER A 56 9.59 5.14 -4.35
CA SER A 56 9.02 3.94 -3.70
C SER A 56 8.01 4.34 -2.63
N GLU A 57 6.86 3.68 -2.59
CA GLU A 57 5.84 3.90 -1.54
C GLU A 57 5.33 2.55 -1.03
N GLU A 58 5.43 2.34 0.28
CA GLU A 58 4.82 1.22 0.99
C GLU A 58 4.27 1.73 2.32
N VAL A 59 2.99 1.46 2.59
CA VAL A 59 2.32 1.86 3.81
C VAL A 59 1.41 0.74 4.29
N SER A 60 1.43 0.51 5.60
CA SER A 60 0.49 -0.39 6.27
C SER A 60 -0.24 0.37 7.37
N TRP A 61 -1.56 0.29 7.37
CA TRP A 61 -2.43 0.78 8.44
C TRP A 61 -3.04 -0.42 9.16
N GLY A 62 -2.97 -0.44 10.48
CA GLY A 62 -3.64 -1.43 11.32
C GLY A 62 -4.77 -0.77 12.10
N PHE A 63 -5.92 -1.44 12.18
CA PHE A 63 -7.07 -1.00 12.96
C PHE A 63 -7.56 -2.16 13.81
N SER A 64 -7.92 -1.85 15.05
CA SER A 64 -8.66 -2.77 15.92
C SER A 64 -10.15 -2.55 15.71
N LEU A 65 -10.87 -3.63 15.47
CA LEU A 65 -12.31 -3.64 15.25
C LEU A 65 -13.02 -4.25 16.49
N PRO A 66 -14.34 -4.04 16.62
CA PRO A 66 -15.14 -4.78 17.59
C PRO A 66 -14.94 -6.30 17.47
N ARG A 67 -15.29 -7.03 18.53
CA ARG A 67 -15.12 -8.49 18.61
C ARG A 67 -13.68 -8.98 18.43
N ASN A 68 -12.72 -8.17 18.92
CA ASN A 68 -11.28 -8.47 18.89
C ASN A 68 -10.70 -8.72 17.49
N MET A 69 -11.39 -8.34 16.42
CA MET A 69 -10.86 -8.49 15.06
C MET A 69 -9.79 -7.42 14.78
N GLY A 70 -8.75 -7.82 14.05
CA GLY A 70 -7.74 -6.92 13.50
C GLY A 70 -7.96 -6.73 12.01
N ILE A 71 -7.78 -5.51 11.50
CA ILE A 71 -7.67 -5.30 10.05
C ILE A 71 -6.41 -4.54 9.70
N ALA A 72 -5.67 -5.06 8.73
CA ALA A 72 -4.55 -4.40 8.12
C ALA A 72 -4.88 -4.03 6.66
N VAL A 73 -4.65 -2.76 6.33
CA VAL A 73 -4.69 -2.25 4.95
C VAL A 73 -3.25 -1.98 4.54
N ARG A 74 -2.80 -2.60 3.46
CA ARG A 74 -1.47 -2.39 2.89
C ARG A 74 -1.58 -1.80 1.50
N HIS A 75 -0.77 -0.78 1.27
CA HIS A 75 -0.60 -0.13 -0.01
C HIS A 75 0.87 -0.27 -0.42
N THR A 76 1.09 -0.73 -1.64
CA THR A 76 2.44 -0.79 -2.21
C THR A 76 2.40 -0.25 -3.63
N LYS A 77 3.19 0.79 -3.92
CA LYS A 77 3.36 1.26 -5.29
C LYS A 77 4.14 0.23 -6.08
N VAL A 78 3.61 -0.14 -7.24
CA VAL A 78 4.20 -1.15 -8.12
C VAL A 78 4.31 -0.60 -9.54
N SER A 79 5.39 -0.95 -10.23
CA SER A 79 5.60 -0.64 -11.65
C SER A 79 5.04 -1.75 -12.57
N THR A 80 4.87 -2.95 -12.03
CA THR A 80 4.25 -4.10 -12.68
C THR A 80 3.29 -4.76 -11.68
N PRO A 81 2.21 -5.42 -12.13
CA PRO A 81 1.31 -6.12 -11.21
C PRO A 81 2.08 -7.11 -10.34
N ALA A 82 1.78 -7.12 -9.04
CA ALA A 82 2.29 -8.15 -8.13
C ALA A 82 1.81 -9.54 -8.56
N THR A 83 2.52 -10.58 -8.11
CA THR A 83 2.08 -11.98 -8.29
C THR A 83 0.67 -12.16 -7.75
N SER A 84 -0.16 -12.97 -8.40
CA SER A 84 -1.52 -13.30 -7.93
C SER A 84 -1.51 -13.89 -6.52
N LEU A 85 -2.54 -13.57 -5.72
CA LEU A 85 -2.76 -14.16 -4.40
C LEU A 85 -2.91 -15.68 -4.53
N PHE A 86 -3.73 -16.15 -5.47
CA PHE A 86 -3.95 -17.59 -5.67
C PHE A 86 -2.71 -18.33 -6.15
N GLN A 87 -1.88 -17.66 -6.96
CA GLN A 87 -0.60 -18.25 -7.35
C GLN A 87 0.31 -18.41 -6.14
N ARG A 88 0.52 -17.35 -5.35
CA ARG A 88 1.37 -17.42 -4.15
C ARG A 88 0.83 -18.40 -3.11
N GLU A 89 -0.49 -18.49 -2.97
CA GLU A 89 -1.11 -19.45 -2.06
C GLU A 89 -0.84 -20.88 -2.50
N ARG A 90 -0.92 -21.19 -3.80
CA ARG A 90 -0.58 -22.50 -4.33
C ARG A 90 0.88 -22.86 -4.06
N GLU A 91 1.79 -21.94 -4.39
CA GLU A 91 3.23 -22.10 -4.16
C GLU A 91 3.52 -22.32 -2.66
N SER A 92 2.93 -21.50 -1.79
CA SER A 92 3.08 -21.61 -0.34
C SER A 92 2.50 -22.91 0.22
N ARG A 93 1.37 -23.40 -0.30
CA ARG A 93 0.78 -24.67 0.14
C ARG A 93 1.61 -25.86 -0.26
N ASP A 94 2.18 -25.84 -1.46
CA ASP A 94 3.05 -26.93 -1.93
C ASP A 94 4.32 -27.00 -1.05
N GLU A 95 4.90 -25.84 -0.70
CA GLU A 95 6.03 -25.75 0.23
C GLU A 95 5.64 -26.17 1.66
N ALA A 96 4.49 -25.70 2.16
CA ALA A 96 4.00 -26.03 3.50
C ALA A 96 3.65 -27.51 3.63
N ALA A 97 3.01 -28.12 2.63
CA ALA A 97 2.70 -29.55 2.63
C ALA A 97 3.97 -30.40 2.71
N ALA A 98 5.02 -30.02 1.95
CA ALA A 98 6.32 -30.68 2.04
C ALA A 98 6.96 -30.52 3.43
N TYR A 99 6.92 -29.32 4.00
CA TYR A 99 7.47 -29.03 5.33
C TYR A 99 6.71 -29.77 6.45
N LEU A 100 5.38 -29.68 6.47
CA LEU A 100 4.51 -30.35 7.45
C LEU A 100 4.67 -31.86 7.38
N SER A 101 4.75 -32.44 6.17
CA SER A 101 4.99 -33.88 6.01
C SER A 101 6.35 -34.35 6.57
N ALA A 102 7.35 -33.45 6.63
CA ALA A 102 8.68 -33.77 7.12
C ALA A 102 8.84 -33.60 8.64
N LEU A 103 7.97 -32.82 9.29
CA LEU A 103 8.15 -32.39 10.68
C LEU A 103 7.01 -32.75 11.62
N LEU A 104 5.77 -32.84 11.14
CA LEU A 104 4.65 -33.21 11.99
C LEU A 104 4.82 -34.66 12.46
N LYS A 105 4.70 -34.86 13.77
CA LYS A 105 4.56 -36.20 14.32
C LYS A 105 3.19 -36.77 13.94
N PRO A 106 3.03 -38.10 13.87
CA PRO A 106 1.75 -38.74 13.51
C PRO A 106 0.55 -38.27 14.35
N GLU A 107 0.80 -37.84 15.58
CA GLU A 107 -0.19 -37.31 16.53
C GLU A 107 -0.51 -35.80 16.39
N GLU A 108 0.31 -34.99 15.72
CA GLU A 108 0.09 -33.55 15.57
C GLU A 108 -0.85 -33.28 14.39
N THR A 109 -1.93 -32.53 14.63
CA THR A 109 -2.96 -32.24 13.61
C THR A 109 -2.97 -30.76 13.27
N PHE A 110 -2.56 -30.43 12.05
CA PHE A 110 -2.88 -29.16 11.38
C PHE A 110 -3.99 -29.40 10.37
N LYS A 111 -5.09 -28.65 10.47
CA LYS A 111 -6.21 -28.71 9.53
C LYS A 111 -6.62 -27.32 9.11
N GLU A 112 -6.95 -27.17 7.83
CA GLU A 112 -7.49 -25.95 7.27
C GLU A 112 -8.93 -26.16 6.81
N HIS A 113 -9.72 -25.10 6.94
CA HIS A 113 -11.03 -24.97 6.33
C HIS A 113 -11.03 -23.78 5.38
N LEU A 114 -11.30 -24.05 4.10
CA LEU A 114 -11.50 -23.01 3.12
C LEU A 114 -12.96 -22.55 3.16
N PHE A 115 -13.20 -21.33 3.63
CA PHE A 115 -14.54 -20.74 3.60
C PHE A 115 -14.85 -20.10 2.24
N ARG A 116 -13.89 -19.37 1.66
CA ARG A 116 -14.10 -18.66 0.39
C ARG A 116 -12.80 -18.54 -0.39
N GLN A 117 -12.86 -18.82 -1.69
CA GLN A 117 -11.80 -18.50 -2.66
C GLN A 117 -12.45 -18.01 -3.94
N ALA A 118 -12.30 -16.74 -4.27
CA ALA A 118 -12.97 -16.15 -5.43
C ALA A 118 -12.26 -14.91 -5.98
N THR A 119 -12.39 -14.67 -7.29
CA THR A 119 -12.13 -13.32 -7.80
C THR A 119 -13.27 -12.40 -7.36
N ARG A 120 -12.94 -11.30 -6.68
CA ARG A 120 -13.92 -10.33 -6.18
C ARG A 120 -13.56 -8.93 -6.67
N GLN A 121 -14.42 -8.39 -7.53
CA GLN A 121 -14.28 -7.05 -8.06
C GLN A 121 -14.96 -6.02 -7.15
N VAL A 122 -14.24 -4.93 -6.84
CA VAL A 122 -14.75 -3.78 -6.08
C VAL A 122 -14.51 -2.52 -6.92
N GLY A 123 -15.58 -1.93 -7.45
CA GLY A 123 -15.47 -0.87 -8.45
C GLY A 123 -14.64 -1.34 -9.65
N GLU A 124 -13.53 -0.65 -9.93
CA GLU A 124 -12.58 -0.99 -11.01
C GLU A 124 -11.44 -1.93 -10.57
N LEU A 125 -11.43 -2.33 -9.29
CA LEU A 125 -10.37 -3.14 -8.69
C LEU A 125 -10.76 -4.60 -8.73
N ARG A 126 -10.22 -5.33 -9.71
CA ARG A 126 -10.42 -6.78 -9.82
C ARG A 126 -9.42 -7.50 -8.91
N GLY A 127 -9.82 -7.74 -7.67
CA GLY A 127 -9.00 -8.43 -6.68
C GLY A 127 -9.31 -9.92 -6.57
N GLU A 128 -8.49 -10.61 -5.78
CA GLU A 128 -8.64 -12.01 -5.40
C GLU A 128 -8.89 -12.09 -3.90
N GLU A 129 -9.83 -12.95 -3.50
CA GLU A 129 -10.29 -13.14 -2.13
C GLU A 129 -10.01 -14.58 -1.68
N LEU A 130 -9.44 -14.71 -0.48
CA LEU A 130 -9.18 -15.97 0.19
C LEU A 130 -9.54 -15.83 1.67
N ILE A 131 -10.44 -16.68 2.17
CA ILE A 131 -10.81 -16.74 3.58
C ILE A 131 -10.64 -18.18 4.04
N VAL A 132 -9.74 -18.37 4.99
CA VAL A 132 -9.33 -19.67 5.49
C VAL A 132 -9.33 -19.60 7.00
N GLY A 133 -9.77 -20.67 7.64
CA GLY A 133 -9.46 -20.90 9.04
C GLY A 133 -8.55 -22.10 9.19
N SER A 134 -7.69 -22.05 10.19
CA SER A 134 -6.74 -23.11 10.51
C SER A 134 -6.91 -23.53 11.95
N VAL A 135 -6.65 -24.80 12.24
CA VAL A 135 -6.60 -25.34 13.59
C VAL A 135 -5.36 -26.21 13.75
N GLU A 136 -4.64 -25.98 14.83
CA GLU A 136 -3.43 -26.71 15.21
C GLU A 136 -3.62 -27.34 16.59
N ASP A 137 -3.23 -28.61 16.73
CA ASP A 137 -3.07 -29.28 18.02
C ASP A 137 -1.77 -28.84 18.69
N THR A 138 -1.86 -28.23 19.87
CA THR A 138 -0.70 -27.72 20.63
C THR A 138 -0.36 -28.56 21.85
N GLY A 139 -0.97 -29.74 21.99
CA GLY A 139 -0.76 -30.68 23.09
C GLY A 139 -2.06 -31.09 23.78
N VAL A 140 -1.95 -31.78 24.91
CA VAL A 140 -3.09 -32.40 25.61
C VAL A 140 -4.19 -31.37 25.89
N ASP A 141 -5.33 -31.57 25.21
CA ASP A 141 -6.57 -30.80 25.28
C ASP A 141 -6.46 -29.31 24.90
N LYS A 142 -5.56 -28.94 23.97
CA LYS A 142 -5.41 -27.56 23.50
C LYS A 142 -5.29 -27.44 22.00
N TYR A 143 -6.30 -26.83 21.39
CA TYR A 143 -6.31 -26.45 19.98
C TYR A 143 -6.24 -24.94 19.84
N VAL A 144 -5.37 -24.48 18.94
CA VAL A 144 -5.30 -23.08 18.52
C VAL A 144 -6.03 -22.97 17.18
N THR A 145 -7.05 -22.13 17.10
CA THR A 145 -7.79 -21.85 15.87
C THR A 145 -7.63 -20.38 15.48
N SER A 146 -7.35 -20.09 14.20
CA SER A 146 -7.41 -18.74 13.64
C SER A 146 -8.31 -18.73 12.41
N ILE A 147 -8.95 -17.59 12.14
CA ILE A 147 -9.66 -17.34 10.90
C ILE A 147 -9.12 -16.05 10.29
N ASP A 148 -8.70 -16.13 9.04
CA ASP A 148 -8.00 -15.07 8.33
C ASP A 148 -8.65 -14.84 6.96
N GLY A 149 -8.91 -13.58 6.64
CA GLY A 149 -9.45 -13.12 5.37
C GLY A 149 -8.44 -12.23 4.65
N ILE A 150 -8.17 -12.53 3.39
CA ILE A 150 -7.29 -11.74 2.52
C ILE A 150 -8.06 -11.36 1.26
N TRP A 151 -8.01 -10.08 0.91
CA TRP A 151 -8.42 -9.58 -0.39
C TRP A 151 -7.27 -8.78 -0.96
N GLU A 152 -6.89 -9.06 -2.19
CA GLU A 152 -5.75 -8.42 -2.81
C GLU A 152 -6.02 -8.02 -4.25
N TYR A 153 -5.75 -6.76 -4.53
CA TYR A 153 -5.60 -6.23 -5.88
C TYR A 153 -4.10 -6.11 -6.19
N THR A 154 -3.65 -6.79 -7.25
CA THR A 154 -2.22 -6.87 -7.61
C THR A 154 -1.63 -5.58 -8.17
N GLY A 155 -2.46 -4.57 -8.44
CA GLY A 155 -2.04 -3.34 -9.10
C GLY A 155 -2.01 -3.45 -10.62
N LYS A 156 -1.62 -2.36 -11.28
CA LYS A 156 -1.48 -2.28 -12.74
C LYS A 156 -0.16 -1.59 -13.10
N GLY A 157 0.45 -2.05 -14.19
CA GLY A 157 1.60 -1.40 -14.81
C GLY A 157 1.19 -0.43 -15.92
N ALA A 158 2.14 -0.12 -16.80
CA ALA A 158 1.91 0.72 -17.98
C ALA A 158 0.72 0.21 -18.82
N PRO A 159 -0.07 1.10 -19.44
CA PRO A 159 0.05 2.56 -19.43
C PRO A 159 -0.68 3.26 -18.26
N SER A 160 -1.42 2.51 -17.43
CA SER A 160 -2.24 3.06 -16.34
C SER A 160 -1.81 2.44 -15.02
N PHE A 161 -0.77 3.02 -14.43
CA PHE A 161 -0.18 2.50 -13.22
C PHE A 161 -1.12 2.64 -12.03
N GLN A 162 -1.25 1.55 -11.26
CA GLN A 162 -2.05 1.51 -10.04
C GLN A 162 -1.31 0.68 -8.99
N PRO A 163 -1.37 1.09 -7.71
CA PRO A 163 -0.68 0.38 -6.65
C PRO A 163 -1.34 -0.96 -6.37
N GLN A 164 -0.58 -1.86 -5.76
CA GLN A 164 -1.12 -3.03 -5.10
C GLN A 164 -1.85 -2.58 -3.82
N ILE A 165 -3.00 -3.20 -3.55
CA ILE A 165 -3.77 -3.02 -2.33
C ILE A 165 -4.05 -4.38 -1.73
N LYS A 166 -3.70 -4.58 -0.46
CA LYS A 166 -3.97 -5.81 0.27
C LYS A 166 -4.73 -5.49 1.56
N LEU A 167 -5.86 -6.16 1.75
CA LEU A 167 -6.61 -6.20 3.00
C LEU A 167 -6.35 -7.53 3.69
N ILE A 168 -6.14 -7.49 4.99
CA ILE A 168 -6.00 -8.66 5.85
C ILE A 168 -6.92 -8.44 7.05
N LEU A 169 -7.92 -9.29 7.24
CA LEU A 169 -8.75 -9.33 8.44
C LEU A 169 -8.40 -10.60 9.20
N ASP A 170 -7.94 -10.45 10.43
CA ASP A 170 -7.56 -11.55 11.31
C ASP A 170 -8.44 -11.59 12.56
N THR A 171 -8.74 -12.79 13.02
CA THR A 171 -9.27 -13.02 14.37
C THR A 171 -8.12 -13.26 15.34
N PRO A 172 -8.32 -13.05 16.66
CA PRO A 172 -7.35 -13.54 17.62
C PRO A 172 -7.26 -15.07 17.51
N SER A 173 -6.12 -15.62 17.91
CA SER A 173 -5.99 -17.06 18.09
C SER A 173 -6.93 -17.53 19.20
N PHE A 174 -7.89 -18.37 18.86
CA PHE A 174 -8.84 -18.95 19.80
C PHE A 174 -8.26 -20.23 20.41
N LEU A 175 -8.31 -20.33 21.73
CA LEU A 175 -7.88 -21.51 22.47
C LEU A 175 -9.10 -22.34 22.84
N THR A 176 -9.14 -23.59 22.41
CA THR A 176 -10.27 -24.50 22.60
C THR A 176 -9.79 -25.87 23.08
N THR A 177 -10.66 -26.62 23.76
CA THR A 177 -10.41 -28.00 24.20
C THR A 177 -10.92 -29.05 23.20
N TYR A 178 -11.49 -28.60 22.10
CA TYR A 178 -12.02 -29.43 21.01
C TYR A 178 -11.66 -28.79 19.68
N ILE A 179 -11.63 -29.58 18.62
CA ILE A 179 -11.51 -29.06 17.26
C ILE A 179 -12.88 -28.51 16.84
N PRO A 180 -13.01 -27.22 16.49
CA PRO A 180 -14.26 -26.68 15.94
C PRO A 180 -14.76 -27.51 14.75
N SER A 181 -16.07 -27.46 14.47
CA SER A 181 -16.67 -28.14 13.33
C SER A 181 -17.24 -27.09 12.36
N PRO A 182 -16.74 -27.01 11.10
CA PRO A 182 -15.64 -27.78 10.53
C PRO A 182 -14.28 -27.48 11.19
N ALA A 183 -13.28 -28.35 11.02
CA ALA A 183 -11.96 -28.14 11.60
C ALA A 183 -11.29 -26.90 10.98
N GLY A 184 -10.92 -25.91 11.80
CA GLY A 184 -10.57 -24.56 11.33
C GLY A 184 -11.78 -23.61 11.23
N GLY A 185 -12.95 -24.04 11.72
CA GLY A 185 -14.16 -23.26 11.80
C GLY A 185 -14.20 -22.33 13.02
N PHE A 186 -15.21 -21.47 13.09
CA PHE A 186 -15.42 -20.61 14.25
C PHE A 186 -15.74 -21.45 15.50
N PRO A 187 -15.08 -21.21 16.65
CA PRO A 187 -15.44 -21.81 17.92
C PRO A 187 -16.86 -21.44 18.35
N LYS A 188 -17.38 -22.17 19.34
CA LYS A 188 -18.64 -21.81 19.98
C LYS A 188 -18.48 -20.52 20.79
N TRP A 189 -19.55 -19.74 20.86
CA TRP A 189 -19.53 -18.42 21.49
C TRP A 189 -19.16 -18.47 22.99
N GLU A 190 -19.43 -19.58 23.68
CA GLU A 190 -19.09 -19.77 25.10
C GLU A 190 -17.59 -19.77 25.34
N ASP A 191 -16.80 -20.24 24.37
CA ASP A 191 -15.34 -20.32 24.45
C ASP A 191 -14.66 -19.01 23.99
N THR A 192 -15.39 -18.18 23.23
CA THR A 192 -14.88 -16.94 22.63
C THR A 192 -15.89 -15.80 22.77
N PRO A 193 -16.27 -15.39 24.00
CA PRO A 193 -17.34 -14.41 24.23
C PRO A 193 -17.04 -13.03 23.61
N ASP A 194 -15.76 -12.70 23.47
CA ASP A 194 -15.29 -11.45 22.88
C ASP A 194 -14.85 -11.61 21.41
N GLY A 195 -14.96 -12.80 20.82
CA GLY A 195 -14.68 -13.08 19.41
C GLY A 195 -15.90 -12.89 18.50
N PRO A 196 -15.71 -12.80 17.18
CA PRO A 196 -16.81 -12.69 16.24
C PRO A 196 -17.46 -14.06 16.03
N THR A 197 -18.77 -14.06 15.81
CA THR A 197 -19.44 -15.17 15.12
C THR A 197 -19.03 -15.20 13.65
N GLU A 198 -19.25 -16.34 12.97
CA GLU A 198 -19.03 -16.46 11.52
C GLU A 198 -19.77 -15.34 10.75
N ALA A 199 -21.03 -15.09 11.09
CA ALA A 199 -21.83 -14.05 10.44
C ALA A 199 -21.27 -12.64 10.65
N GLU A 200 -20.87 -12.29 11.88
CA GLU A 200 -20.25 -10.98 12.18
C GLU A 200 -18.92 -10.79 11.43
N PHE A 201 -18.10 -11.85 11.34
CA PHE A 201 -16.84 -11.81 10.59
C PHE A 201 -17.09 -11.50 9.12
N PHE A 202 -18.01 -12.24 8.47
CA PHE A 202 -18.31 -12.04 7.06
C PHE A 202 -18.99 -10.70 6.78
N GLU A 203 -19.85 -10.22 7.68
CA GLU A 203 -20.48 -8.90 7.54
C GLU A 203 -19.43 -7.78 7.55
N VAL A 204 -18.51 -7.81 8.52
CA VAL A 204 -17.42 -6.83 8.62
C VAL A 204 -16.50 -6.94 7.40
N TRP A 205 -16.09 -8.15 7.05
CA TRP A 205 -15.25 -8.41 5.89
C TRP A 205 -15.85 -7.87 4.60
N ASP A 206 -17.10 -8.25 4.32
CA ASP A 206 -17.77 -7.89 3.08
C ASP A 206 -18.01 -6.38 2.99
N THR A 207 -18.31 -5.74 4.11
CA THR A 207 -18.48 -4.28 4.21
C THR A 207 -17.17 -3.54 3.95
N VAL A 208 -16.06 -3.97 4.56
CA VAL A 208 -14.77 -3.31 4.38
C VAL A 208 -14.28 -3.47 2.95
N VAL A 209 -14.28 -4.70 2.41
CA VAL A 209 -13.84 -4.96 1.04
C VAL A 209 -14.65 -4.12 0.05
N ALA A 210 -15.98 -4.04 0.21
CA ALA A 210 -16.84 -3.23 -0.67
C ALA A 210 -16.57 -1.72 -0.61
N SER A 211 -15.94 -1.22 0.46
CA SER A 211 -15.64 0.21 0.65
C SER A 211 -14.34 0.67 -0.02
N VAL A 212 -13.50 -0.27 -0.49
CA VAL A 212 -12.18 0.03 -1.03
C VAL A 212 -12.27 0.79 -2.35
N ARG A 213 -11.57 1.92 -2.41
CA ARG A 213 -11.43 2.74 -3.61
C ARG A 213 -10.20 3.63 -3.52
N PHE A 214 -9.66 4.03 -4.66
CA PHE A 214 -8.70 5.12 -4.69
C PHE A 214 -9.39 6.44 -4.37
N ARG A 215 -8.75 7.26 -3.53
CA ARG A 215 -9.20 8.63 -3.30
C ARG A 215 -9.16 9.39 -4.63
N PRO A 216 -10.21 10.16 -4.98
CA PRO A 216 -10.21 10.96 -6.20
C PRO A 216 -8.94 11.83 -6.31
N GLY A 217 -8.27 11.79 -7.46
CA GLY A 217 -7.03 12.53 -7.70
C GLY A 217 -5.76 11.95 -7.08
N ALA A 218 -5.83 10.87 -6.27
CA ALA A 218 -4.65 10.30 -5.62
C ALA A 218 -3.63 9.73 -6.62
N LEU A 219 -4.09 9.18 -7.75
CA LEU A 219 -3.23 8.60 -8.78
C LEU A 219 -2.86 9.59 -9.90
N THR A 220 -2.93 10.90 -9.63
CA THR A 220 -2.58 11.91 -10.63
C THR A 220 -1.08 11.82 -10.95
N PRO A 221 -0.68 11.56 -12.21
CA PRO A 221 0.72 11.46 -12.59
C PRO A 221 1.40 12.85 -12.55
N PRO A 222 2.74 12.91 -12.47
CA PRO A 222 3.46 14.15 -12.63
C PRO A 222 3.12 14.81 -13.97
N PRO A 223 3.08 16.15 -14.04
CA PRO A 223 2.94 16.84 -15.31
C PRO A 223 4.06 16.40 -16.25
N LEU A 224 3.73 16.18 -17.53
CA LEU A 224 4.72 15.89 -18.55
C LEU A 224 5.78 17.00 -18.51
N LYS A 225 7.06 16.62 -18.40
CA LYS A 225 8.14 17.60 -18.58
C LYS A 225 7.91 18.29 -19.92
N PRO A 226 7.97 19.64 -19.99
CA PRO A 226 7.92 20.32 -21.26
C PRO A 226 8.96 19.68 -22.18
N ALA A 227 8.59 19.42 -23.43
CA ALA A 227 9.58 19.02 -24.41
C ALA A 227 10.74 20.03 -24.34
N PRO A 228 12.01 19.58 -24.29
CA PRO A 228 13.12 20.52 -24.36
C PRO A 228 12.86 21.43 -25.55
N ALA A 229 12.98 22.75 -25.33
CA ALA A 229 12.77 23.72 -26.38
C ALA A 229 13.54 23.25 -27.62
N ALA A 230 12.89 23.26 -28.78
CA ALA A 230 13.54 22.87 -30.01
C ALA A 230 14.87 23.65 -30.11
N PRO A 231 15.99 23.00 -30.48
CA PRO A 231 17.24 23.71 -30.65
C PRO A 231 16.98 24.88 -31.60
N ILE A 232 17.31 26.09 -31.15
CA ILE A 232 17.15 27.29 -31.96
C ILE A 232 17.91 27.07 -33.28
N SER A 233 17.31 27.50 -34.40
CA SER A 233 17.99 27.40 -35.68
C SER A 233 19.25 28.26 -35.65
N ARG A 234 20.20 27.97 -36.55
CA ARG A 234 21.39 28.80 -36.70
C ARG A 234 21.01 30.25 -37.03
N GLU A 235 19.99 30.48 -37.86
CA GLU A 235 19.52 31.85 -38.15
C GLU A 235 18.95 32.53 -36.90
N GLN A 236 18.22 31.80 -36.07
CA GLN A 236 17.66 32.33 -34.82
C GLN A 236 18.77 32.68 -33.83
N ALA A 237 19.80 31.84 -33.69
CA ALA A 237 20.97 32.12 -32.86
C ALA A 237 21.75 33.35 -33.35
N GLU A 238 21.90 33.52 -34.68
CA GLU A 238 22.56 34.68 -35.28
C GLU A 238 21.72 35.96 -35.17
N ALA A 239 20.38 35.86 -35.14
CA ALA A 239 19.48 36.98 -34.91
C ALA A 239 19.48 37.42 -33.45
N ASP A 240 19.44 36.45 -32.52
CA ASP A 240 19.48 36.71 -31.08
C ASP A 240 20.85 37.30 -30.67
N GLN A 241 21.95 36.83 -31.26
CA GLN A 241 23.28 37.40 -31.05
C GLN A 241 23.34 38.85 -31.54
N ARG A 242 22.82 39.14 -32.75
CA ARG A 242 22.75 40.51 -33.28
C ARG A 242 21.93 41.43 -32.40
N PHE A 243 20.78 40.95 -31.93
CA PHE A 243 19.93 41.72 -31.01
C PHE A 243 20.65 42.02 -29.69
N LEU A 244 21.40 41.06 -29.16
CA LEU A 244 22.19 41.23 -27.95
C LEU A 244 23.32 42.26 -28.14
N ASP A 245 24.02 42.18 -29.27
CA ASP A 245 25.10 43.10 -29.64
C ASP A 245 24.58 44.53 -29.83
N ASP A 246 23.44 44.71 -30.50
CA ASP A 246 22.75 46.00 -30.67
C ASP A 246 22.28 46.56 -29.32
N PHE A 247 21.72 45.71 -28.45
CA PHE A 247 21.31 46.11 -27.11
C PHE A 247 22.51 46.58 -26.27
N ILE A 248 23.65 45.89 -26.33
CA ILE A 248 24.88 46.27 -25.65
C ILE A 248 25.44 47.58 -26.23
N ALA A 249 25.44 47.75 -27.55
CA ALA A 249 25.91 48.95 -28.24
C ALA A 249 25.03 50.19 -27.96
N SER A 250 23.73 49.97 -27.72
CA SER A 250 22.78 51.04 -27.40
C SER A 250 22.89 51.57 -25.96
N ARG A 251 23.70 50.92 -25.10
CA ARG A 251 23.92 51.41 -23.73
C ARG A 251 24.85 52.63 -23.72
N PRO A 252 24.46 53.76 -23.09
CA PRO A 252 25.34 54.92 -22.97
C PRO A 252 26.51 54.58 -22.04
N GLY A 253 27.73 54.50 -22.60
CA GLY A 253 28.98 54.34 -21.83
C GLY A 253 30.03 53.39 -22.43
N GLY A 254 29.76 52.70 -23.53
CA GLY A 254 30.64 51.65 -24.06
C GLY A 254 31.71 52.05 -25.09
N ALA A 255 31.79 53.30 -25.52
CA ALA A 255 32.74 53.72 -26.56
C ALA A 255 33.88 54.58 -25.99
N GLY A 256 35.06 53.94 -25.88
CA GLY A 256 36.38 54.53 -26.16
C GLY A 256 36.80 55.80 -25.41
N LYS A 257 37.75 55.65 -24.49
CA LYS A 257 38.71 56.74 -24.21
C LYS A 257 39.49 57.04 -25.50
N PRO A 258 39.62 58.31 -25.93
CA PRO A 258 40.62 58.68 -26.93
C PRO A 258 42.01 58.62 -26.28
N SER A 259 42.97 58.16 -27.06
CA SER A 259 44.39 58.17 -26.74
C SER A 259 44.94 59.60 -26.71
N GLU A 260 45.49 59.99 -25.56
CA GLU A 260 46.63 60.93 -25.40
C GLU A 260 47.59 60.36 -24.37
#